data_AF-A0A9D1JAX7-F1
#
_entry.id   AF-A0A9D1JAX7-F1
#
_cell.length_a   1.000
_cell.length_b   1.000
_cell.length_c   1.000
_cell.angle_alpha   90.00
_cell.angle_beta   90.00
_cell.angle_gamma   90.00
#
_symmetry.space_group_name_H-M   'P 1'
#
loop_
_entity.id
_entity.type
_entity.pdbx_description
1 polymer ?
#
loop_
_entity_poly.entity_id
_entity_poly.type
_entity_poly.pdbx_seq_one_letter_code
_entity_poly.pdbx_strand_id
1 'polypeptide(L)' 'MTEREKRKKNFDLLAMGELLLRLSPPGNDRITRGDTFEKHIGGAELNVAAGVSLLG' A
#
# COMPACT_ATOMS: atom_id res chain seq x y z
N MET A 1 19.05 22.56 26.28
CA MET A 1 19.57 22.23 24.93
C MET A 1 19.91 20.75 24.92
N THR A 2 19.14 19.82 24.35
CA THR A 2 17.76 19.76 23.88
C THR A 2 17.42 18.27 24.00
N GLU A 3 16.34 17.94 24.71
CA GLU A 3 15.75 16.61 24.87
C GLU A 3 15.40 16.00 23.50
N ARG A 4 16.40 15.44 22.82
CA ARG A 4 16.26 14.62 21.62
C ARG A 4 17.23 13.47 21.70
N GLU A 5 17.17 12.71 22.80
CA GLU A 5 17.55 11.32 22.72
C GLU A 5 16.66 10.68 21.64
N LYS A 6 17.27 10.40 20.48
CA LYS A 6 16.72 9.52 19.47
C LYS A 6 16.39 8.21 20.16
N ARG A 7 15.16 8.06 20.63
CA ARG A 7 14.56 6.76 20.95
C ARG A 7 14.71 5.93 19.68
N LYS A 8 15.73 5.08 19.61
CA LYS A 8 15.97 4.13 18.52
C LYS A 8 14.72 3.26 18.46
N LYS A 9 13.79 3.59 17.58
CA LYS A 9 12.67 2.72 17.28
C LYS A 9 13.25 1.56 16.48
N ASN A 10 13.33 0.39 17.10
CA ASN A 10 13.65 -0.85 16.39
C ASN A 10 12.43 -1.16 15.52
N PHE A 11 12.55 -0.90 14.23
CA PHE A 11 11.56 -1.29 13.24
C PHE A 11 12.17 -2.39 12.40
N ASP A 12 11.45 -3.50 12.22
CA ASP A 12 11.91 -4.62 11.39
C ASP A 12 11.82 -4.28 9.90
N LEU A 13 10.89 -3.39 9.52
CA LEU A 13 10.76 -2.87 8.17
C LEU A 13 10.22 -1.44 8.17
N LEU A 14 10.79 -0.58 7.33
CA LEU A 14 10.27 0.74 6.99
C LEU A 14 10.10 0.82 5.48
N ALA A 15 8.89 1.15 5.04
CA ALA A 15 8.56 1.35 3.63
C ALA A 15 8.00 2.78 3.44
N MET A 16 8.41 3.45 2.37
CA MET A 16 7.99 4.82 2.06
C MET A 16 7.75 4.93 0.56
N GLY A 17 6.58 5.44 0.19
CA GLY A 17 6.17 5.59 -1.21
C GLY A 17 4.74 6.09 -1.28
N GLU A 18 4.13 5.92 -2.45
CA GLU A 18 2.77 6.38 -2.72
C GLU A 18 1.78 5.22 -2.74
N LEU A 19 0.58 5.48 -2.23
CA LEU A 19 -0.55 4.56 -2.30
C LEU A 19 -1.42 4.93 -3.48
N LEU A 20 -1.75 3.95 -4.31
CA LEU A 20 -2.58 4.13 -5.49
C LEU A 20 -3.91 3.40 -5.32
N LEU A 21 -4.99 4.10 -5.66
CA LEU A 21 -6.30 3.50 -5.77
C LEU A 21 -6.50 2.95 -7.18
N ARG A 22 -6.46 1.62 -7.33
CA ARG A 22 -6.74 0.96 -8.59
C ARG A 22 -8.23 0.63 -8.68
N LEU A 23 -8.90 1.29 -9.62
CA LEU A 23 -10.27 0.99 -10.00
C LEU A 23 -10.26 0.10 -11.24
N SER A 24 -10.77 -1.12 -11.10
CA SER A 24 -10.84 -2.10 -12.20
C SER A 24 -12.30 -2.41 -12.52
N PRO A 25 -12.72 -2.46 -13.80
CA PRO A 25 -14.04 -2.97 -14.15
C PRO A 25 -14.14 -4.46 -13.80
N PRO A 26 -15.30 -4.94 -13.31
CA PRO A 26 -15.50 -6.36 -13.00
C PRO A 26 -15.46 -7.20 -14.29
N GLY A 27 -15.05 -8.47 -14.18
CA GLY A 27 -15.22 -9.46 -15.26
C GLY A 27 -14.51 -9.17 -16.59
N ASN A 28 -13.48 -8.32 -16.59
CA ASN A 28 -12.77 -7.88 -17.80
C ASN A 28 -13.64 -7.07 -18.78
N ASP A 29 -14.69 -6.42 -18.26
CA ASP A 29 -15.47 -5.46 -19.02
C ASP A 29 -14.63 -4.24 -19.45
N ARG A 30 -15.10 -3.56 -20.49
CA ARG A 30 -14.50 -2.27 -20.88
C ARG A 30 -14.86 -1.22 -19.83
N ILE A 31 -13.88 -0.41 -19.44
CA ILE A 31 -14.06 0.78 -18.58
C ILE A 31 -15.24 1.65 -19.00
N THR A 32 -15.49 1.75 -20.31
CA THR A 32 -16.54 2.60 -20.89
C THR A 32 -17.95 2.02 -20.80
N ARG A 33 -18.13 0.76 -20.41
CA ARG A 33 -19.44 0.07 -20.38
C ARG A 33 -19.87 -0.37 -18.98
N GLY A 34 -19.00 -0.27 -17.98
CA GLY A 34 -19.27 -0.72 -16.62
C GLY A 34 -19.72 0.42 -15.72
N ASP A 35 -20.83 0.22 -15.03
CA ASP A 35 -21.40 1.18 -14.07
C ASP A 35 -20.72 1.03 -12.68
N THR A 36 -19.95 -0.04 -12.51
CA THR A 36 -19.34 -0.47 -11.25
C THR A 36 -17.84 -0.69 -11.43
N PHE A 37 -17.06 -0.36 -10.40
CA PHE A 37 -15.62 -0.62 -10.33
C PHE A 37 -15.27 -1.36 -9.05
N GLU A 38 -14.38 -2.35 -9.17
CA GLU A 38 -13.73 -3.00 -8.04
C GLU A 38 -12.60 -2.12 -7.52
N LYS A 39 -12.60 -1.91 -6.20
CA LYS A 39 -11.66 -1.03 -5.51
C LYS A 39 -10.50 -1.85 -4.96
N HIS A 40 -9.30 -1.62 -5.48
CA HIS A 40 -8.06 -2.20 -4.95
C HIS A 40 -7.10 -1.11 -4.51
N ILE A 41 -6.39 -1.35 -3.41
CA ILE A 41 -5.26 -0.51 -3.01
C ILE A 41 -4.00 -1.16 -3.59
N GLY A 42 -3.19 -0.37 -4.27
CA GLY A 42 -1.90 -0.76 -4.80
C GLY A 42 -0.80 0.20 -4.38
N GLY A 43 0.42 -0.15 -4.75
CA GLY A 43 1.65 0.58 -4.42
C GLY A 43 2.78 -0.43 -4.29
N ALA A 44 3.93 -0.17 -4.89
CA ALA A 44 5.04 -1.13 -4.90
C ALA A 44 5.50 -1.41 -3.46
N GLU A 45 5.62 -0.35 -2.67
CA GLU A 45 6.05 -0.39 -1.28
C GLU A 45 4.99 -1.01 -0.37
N LEU A 46 3.70 -0.73 -0.61
CA LEU A 46 2.60 -1.39 0.09
C LEU A 46 2.62 -2.89 -0.16
N ASN A 47 2.78 -3.32 -1.41
CA ASN A 47 2.77 -4.73 -1.77
C ASN A 47 3.91 -5.49 -1.07
N VAL A 48 5.11 -4.89 -0.99
CA VAL A 48 6.25 -5.46 -0.27
C VAL A 48 5.99 -5.49 1.24
N ALA A 49 5.52 -4.38 1.83
CA ALA A 49 5.22 -4.32 3.26
C ALA A 49 4.13 -5.32 3.67
N ALA A 50 3.09 -5.47 2.85
CA ALA A 50 2.04 -6.48 3.04
C ALA A 50 2.60 -7.90 2.95
N GLY A 51 3.46 -8.17 1.96
CA GLY A 51 4.11 -9.47 1.81
C GLY A 51 4.97 -9.83 3.02
N VAL A 52 5.82 -8.92 3.49
CA VAL A 52 6.65 -9.15 4.69
C VAL A 52 5.79 -9.31 5.94
N SER A 53 4.70 -8.54 6.09
CA SER A 53 3.77 -8.67 7.22
C SER A 53 3.09 -10.04 7.30
N LEU A 54 2.99 -10.77 6.18
CA LEU A 54 2.41 -12.11 6.13
C LEU A 54 3.43 -13.23 6.45
N LEU A 55 4.73 -12.92 6.49
CA LEU A 55 5.80 -13.91 6.66
C LEU A 55 6.26 -14.11 8.10
N GLY A 56 5.86 -13.23 9.03
CA GLY A 56 6.25 -13.27 10.44
C GLY A 56 7.74 -12.97 10.64
#